data_AF-A0AAD9AZM6-F1
#
_entry.id   AF-A0AAD9AZM6-F1
#
_cell.length_a   1.000
_cell.length_b   1.000
_cell.length_c   1.000
_cell.angle_alpha   90.00
_cell.angle_beta   90.00
_cell.angle_gamma   90.00
#
_symmetry.space_group_name_H-M   'P 1'
#
loop_
_entity.id
_entity.type
_entity.pdbx_description
1 polymer ?
#
loop_
_entity_poly.entity_id
_entity_poly.type
_entity_poly.pdbx_seq_one_letter_code
_entity_poly.pdbx_strand_id
1 'polypeptide(L)'
;MAPYFATRLYRAVSSRTDDNVFLSVFTLSSALLPLLSAAAGPTQDQLLQGLRLQGLDPQSLPDLFQSLRTAVQDGSLDMNLRQGAALLPRQGLQVSSSFLDLVLNKFGGNAQSLAYTSPLEAASTINLLAQEWTGDTVRELVTDLDPQTQLLIATAAAYQVKFSPSFNESLTQEERFYVNKYRVVMVPMMFRADKFFLAYDLGLKAAS
;
A
#
# COMPACT_ATOMS: atom_id res chain seq x y z
N MET A 1 -17.10 3.29 0.23
CA MET A 1 -16.83 1.84 0.03
C MET A 1 -15.48 1.37 0.60
N ALA A 2 -14.45 2.23 0.75
CA ALA A 2 -13.16 1.87 1.37
C ALA A 2 -12.91 2.19 2.88
N PRO A 3 -13.70 3.04 3.60
CA PRO A 3 -13.24 3.56 4.90
C PRO A 3 -13.21 2.51 6.02
N TYR A 4 -14.03 1.45 5.93
CA TYR A 4 -14.11 0.43 6.97
C TYR A 4 -12.92 -0.53 6.98
N PHE A 5 -12.37 -0.90 5.81
CA PHE A 5 -11.16 -1.72 5.76
C PHE A 5 -9.94 -0.91 6.23
N ALA A 6 -9.78 0.32 5.72
CA ALA A 6 -8.71 1.23 6.12
C ALA A 6 -8.66 1.43 7.64
N THR A 7 -9.80 1.77 8.25
CA THR A 7 -9.90 1.99 9.70
C THR A 7 -9.62 0.72 10.49
N ARG A 8 -10.11 -0.44 10.03
CA ARG A 8 -9.89 -1.73 10.71
C ARG A 8 -8.42 -2.15 10.63
N LEU A 9 -7.80 -2.02 9.47
CA LEU A 9 -6.39 -2.32 9.27
C LEU A 9 -5.52 -1.41 10.13
N TYR A 10 -5.77 -0.10 10.09
CA TYR A 10 -5.07 0.88 10.92
C TYR A 10 -5.15 0.52 12.40
N ARG A 11 -6.36 0.26 12.94
CA ARG A 11 -6.52 -0.15 14.35
C ARG A 11 -5.81 -1.46 14.68
N ALA A 12 -5.82 -2.43 13.76
CA ALA A 12 -5.15 -3.72 13.97
C ALA A 12 -3.63 -3.58 14.03
N VAL A 13 -3.05 -2.62 13.30
CA VAL A 13 -1.61 -2.33 13.31
C VAL A 13 -1.23 -1.41 14.47
N SER A 14 -1.93 -0.29 14.65
CA SER A 14 -1.61 0.71 15.68
C SER A 14 -1.85 0.23 17.10
N SER A 15 -2.66 -0.81 17.31
CA SER A 15 -2.79 -1.46 18.63
C SER A 15 -1.57 -2.30 19.03
N ARG A 16 -0.61 -2.51 18.12
CA ARG A 16 0.57 -3.35 18.35
C ARG A 16 1.88 -2.57 18.43
N THR A 17 1.84 -1.25 18.21
CA THR A 17 3.04 -0.41 18.23
C THR A 17 2.68 1.01 18.65
N ASP A 18 3.60 1.64 19.37
CA ASP A 18 3.58 3.06 19.68
C ASP A 18 4.39 3.90 18.66
N ASP A 19 4.95 3.25 17.63
CA ASP A 19 5.69 3.91 16.55
C ASP A 19 4.77 4.54 15.50
N ASN A 20 5.36 5.33 14.60
CA ASN A 20 4.65 5.90 13.46
C ASN A 20 4.09 4.80 12.54
N VAL A 21 2.79 4.88 12.23
CA VAL A 21 2.11 3.95 11.34
C VAL A 21 1.78 4.63 10.01
N PHE A 22 2.32 4.11 8.92
CA PHE A 22 1.98 4.53 7.55
C PHE A 22 1.54 3.30 6.74
N LEU A 23 0.36 3.38 6.12
CA LEU A 23 -0.27 2.23 5.45
C LEU A 23 -0.85 2.65 4.10
N SER A 24 -0.43 1.98 3.03
CA SER A 24 -1.11 2.07 1.72
C SER A 24 -2.24 1.04 1.65
N VAL A 25 -3.43 1.43 2.11
CA VAL A 25 -4.60 0.53 2.09
C VAL A 25 -4.99 0.14 0.66
N PHE A 26 -4.86 1.07 -0.28
CA PHE A 26 -5.20 0.82 -1.69
C PHE A 26 -4.25 -0.20 -2.32
N THR A 27 -2.93 -0.03 -2.16
CA THR A 27 -1.93 -0.97 -2.69
C THR A 27 -2.11 -2.35 -2.08
N LEU A 28 -2.30 -2.44 -0.76
CA LEU A 28 -2.50 -3.73 -0.08
C LEU A 28 -3.81 -4.42 -0.50
N SER A 29 -4.90 -3.68 -0.66
CA SER A 29 -6.16 -4.25 -1.15
C SER A 29 -6.00 -4.76 -2.57
N SER A 30 -5.36 -3.98 -3.44
CA SER A 30 -5.09 -4.35 -4.83
C SER A 30 -4.22 -5.60 -4.95
N ALA A 31 -3.25 -5.76 -4.05
CA ALA A 31 -2.37 -6.93 -3.96
C ALA A 31 -3.12 -8.24 -3.68
N LEU A 32 -4.16 -8.17 -2.86
CA LEU A 32 -4.89 -9.34 -2.35
C LEU A 32 -6.07 -9.74 -3.25
N LEU A 33 -6.49 -8.86 -4.16
CA LEU A 33 -7.58 -9.16 -5.08
C LEU A 33 -7.31 -10.28 -6.08
N PRO A 34 -6.11 -10.43 -6.66
CA PRO A 34 -5.81 -11.62 -7.45
C PRO A 34 -6.11 -12.90 -6.66
N LEU A 35 -5.65 -12.98 -5.40
CA LEU A 35 -5.92 -14.14 -4.55
C LEU A 35 -7.42 -14.33 -4.32
N LEU A 36 -8.16 -13.25 -4.10
CA LEU A 36 -9.61 -13.30 -3.93
C LEU A 36 -10.32 -13.85 -5.17
N SER A 37 -9.88 -13.44 -6.36
CA SER A 37 -10.45 -13.90 -7.63
C SER A 37 -10.07 -15.34 -7.98
N ALA A 38 -8.91 -15.81 -7.50
CA ALA A 38 -8.47 -17.20 -7.70
C ALA A 38 -8.97 -18.17 -6.62
N ALA A 39 -9.33 -17.67 -5.44
CA ALA A 39 -9.89 -18.47 -4.36
C ALA A 39 -11.35 -18.86 -4.63
N ALA A 40 -11.77 -19.96 -4.02
CA ALA A 40 -13.16 -20.41 -4.04
C ALA A 40 -13.61 -20.87 -2.64
N GLY A 41 -14.92 -20.90 -2.43
CA GLY A 41 -15.53 -21.37 -1.18
C GLY A 41 -15.06 -20.58 0.04
N PRO A 42 -14.78 -21.24 1.18
CA PRO A 42 -14.48 -20.55 2.45
C PRO A 42 -13.30 -19.58 2.38
N THR A 43 -12.28 -19.86 1.56
CA THR A 43 -11.11 -18.99 1.40
C THR A 43 -11.50 -17.67 0.74
N GLN A 44 -12.35 -17.72 -0.29
CA GLN A 44 -12.85 -16.51 -0.95
C GLN A 44 -13.73 -15.69 -0.01
N ASP A 45 -14.60 -16.35 0.76
CA ASP A 45 -15.47 -15.69 1.74
C ASP A 45 -14.67 -14.96 2.83
N GLN A 46 -13.60 -15.59 3.33
CA GLN A 46 -12.70 -14.97 4.31
C GLN A 46 -11.97 -13.76 3.74
N LEU A 47 -11.52 -13.82 2.48
CA LEU A 47 -10.88 -12.68 1.81
C LEU A 47 -11.87 -11.53 1.59
N LEU A 48 -13.09 -11.81 1.11
CA LEU A 48 -14.16 -10.82 0.97
C LEU A 48 -14.49 -10.16 2.32
N GLN A 49 -14.62 -10.95 3.39
CA GLN A 49 -14.88 -10.44 4.74
C GLN A 49 -13.72 -9.62 5.29
N GLY A 50 -12.48 -10.09 5.09
CA GLY A 50 -11.26 -9.43 5.53
C GLY A 50 -11.11 -8.05 4.91
N LEU A 51 -11.24 -7.97 3.59
CA LEU A 51 -11.14 -6.75 2.78
C LEU A 51 -12.39 -5.86 2.85
N ARG A 52 -13.45 -6.29 3.55
CA ARG A 52 -14.75 -5.60 3.64
C ARG A 52 -15.40 -5.36 2.27
N LEU A 53 -15.28 -6.35 1.38
CA LEU A 53 -15.86 -6.36 0.03
C LEU A 53 -17.13 -7.24 -0.06
N GLN A 54 -17.68 -7.65 1.09
CA GLN A 54 -18.93 -8.41 1.15
C GLN A 54 -20.08 -7.62 0.51
N GLY A 55 -20.90 -8.29 -0.29
CA GLY A 55 -22.02 -7.68 -1.02
C GLY A 55 -21.65 -7.08 -2.39
N LEU A 56 -20.37 -7.10 -2.76
CA LEU A 56 -19.93 -6.86 -4.14
C LEU A 56 -19.85 -8.18 -4.91
N ASP A 57 -20.14 -8.13 -6.20
CA ASP A 57 -19.93 -9.28 -7.09
C ASP A 57 -18.42 -9.49 -7.29
N PRO A 58 -17.85 -10.65 -6.88
CA PRO A 58 -16.44 -10.94 -7.05
C PRO A 58 -15.95 -10.85 -8.51
N GLN A 59 -16.83 -11.08 -9.49
CA GLN A 59 -16.49 -10.99 -10.91
C GLN A 59 -16.28 -9.54 -11.37
N SER A 60 -16.93 -8.58 -10.71
CA SER A 60 -16.81 -7.15 -11.02
C SER A 60 -15.60 -6.47 -10.36
N LEU A 61 -15.01 -7.11 -9.32
CA LEU A 61 -13.93 -6.53 -8.53
C LEU A 61 -12.65 -6.24 -9.34
N PRO A 62 -12.18 -7.13 -10.25
CA PRO A 62 -10.99 -6.85 -11.05
C PRO A 62 -11.14 -5.58 -11.89
N ASP A 63 -12.29 -5.40 -12.55
CA ASP A 63 -12.58 -4.23 -13.38
C ASP A 63 -12.69 -2.96 -12.53
N LEU A 64 -13.39 -3.03 -11.39
CA LEU A 64 -13.50 -1.92 -10.45
C LEU A 64 -12.13 -1.42 -9.99
N PHE A 65 -11.24 -2.34 -9.59
CA PHE A 65 -9.90 -1.96 -9.12
C PHE A 65 -8.95 -1.54 -10.23
N GLN A 66 -9.13 -2.06 -11.46
CA GLN A 66 -8.45 -1.53 -12.64
C GLN A 66 -8.83 -0.06 -12.84
N SER A 67 -10.12 0.28 -12.85
CA SER A 67 -10.58 1.67 -12.99
C SER A 67 -10.10 2.57 -11.85
N LEU A 68 -10.13 2.10 -10.61
CA LEU A 68 -9.59 2.86 -9.47
C LEU A 68 -8.08 3.09 -9.61
N ARG A 69 -7.31 2.10 -10.05
CA ARG A 69 -5.88 2.26 -10.28
C ARG A 69 -5.61 3.31 -11.34
N THR A 70 -6.30 3.26 -12.48
CA THR A 70 -6.19 4.25 -13.55
C THR A 70 -6.54 5.65 -13.04
N ALA A 71 -7.66 5.81 -12.34
CA ALA A 71 -8.07 7.10 -11.78
C ALA A 71 -7.05 7.69 -10.79
N VAL A 72 -6.39 6.83 -9.99
CA VAL A 72 -5.35 7.25 -9.04
C VAL A 72 -4.02 7.57 -9.76
N GLN A 73 -3.69 6.86 -10.84
CA GLN A 73 -2.45 7.03 -11.60
C GLN A 73 -2.50 8.18 -12.63
N ASP A 74 -3.67 8.50 -13.17
CA ASP A 74 -3.85 9.51 -14.23
C ASP A 74 -3.62 10.96 -13.76
N GLY A 75 -3.20 11.18 -12.51
CA GLY A 75 -2.63 12.46 -12.07
C GLY A 75 -3.62 13.63 -12.00
N SER A 76 -4.93 13.35 -11.95
CA SER A 76 -5.96 14.38 -11.72
C SER A 76 -5.87 15.06 -10.34
N LEU A 77 -5.06 14.49 -9.45
CA LEU A 77 -4.69 15.00 -8.14
C LEU A 77 -3.19 15.31 -8.23
N ASP A 78 -2.70 16.41 -7.63
CA ASP A 78 -1.27 16.79 -7.53
C ASP A 78 -0.44 15.79 -6.67
N MET A 79 -0.69 14.49 -6.86
CA MET A 79 -0.18 13.36 -6.13
C MET A 79 0.49 12.42 -7.14
N ASN A 80 1.78 12.19 -6.94
CA ASN A 80 2.53 11.19 -7.67
C ASN A 80 2.54 9.91 -6.83
N LEU A 81 1.57 9.01 -7.09
CA LEU A 81 1.58 7.66 -6.54
C LEU A 81 2.38 6.75 -7.47
N ARG A 82 3.53 6.29 -6.98
CA ARG A 82 4.27 5.19 -7.59
C ARG A 82 3.98 3.92 -6.82
N GLN A 83 3.55 2.87 -7.50
CA GLN A 83 3.28 1.59 -6.85
C GLN A 83 3.49 0.45 -7.82
N GLY A 84 3.70 -0.74 -7.27
CA GLY A 84 3.74 -1.97 -8.04
C GLY A 84 3.44 -3.18 -7.18
N ALA A 85 3.15 -4.27 -7.87
CA ALA A 85 2.89 -5.57 -7.30
C ALA A 85 3.50 -6.65 -8.19
N ALA A 86 4.01 -7.73 -7.61
CA ALA A 86 4.40 -8.92 -8.35
C ALA A 86 3.87 -10.19 -7.71
N LEU A 87 3.44 -11.11 -8.56
CA LEU A 87 3.23 -12.50 -8.23
C LEU A 87 4.53 -13.27 -8.51
N LEU A 88 5.08 -13.89 -7.47
CA LEU A 88 6.41 -14.50 -7.51
C LEU A 88 6.31 -15.99 -7.15
N PRO A 89 5.85 -16.84 -8.09
CA PRO A 89 5.81 -18.28 -7.86
C PRO A 89 7.22 -18.87 -7.75
N ARG A 90 7.34 -19.99 -7.06
CA ARG A 90 8.56 -20.79 -7.07
C ARG A 90 8.83 -21.32 -8.47
N GLN A 91 10.08 -21.35 -8.89
CA GLN A 91 10.49 -21.99 -10.13
C GLN A 91 9.99 -23.45 -10.19
N GLY A 92 9.29 -23.79 -11.28
CA GLY A 92 8.66 -25.08 -11.48
C GLY A 92 7.22 -25.20 -10.95
N LEU A 93 6.72 -24.21 -10.20
CA LEU A 93 5.30 -24.13 -9.85
C LEU A 93 4.49 -23.68 -11.06
N GLN A 94 3.54 -24.51 -11.49
CA GLN A 94 2.62 -24.17 -12.57
C GLN A 94 1.49 -23.30 -12.03
N VAL A 95 1.42 -22.06 -12.51
CA VAL A 95 0.35 -21.12 -12.23
C VAL A 95 -0.59 -21.08 -13.43
N SER A 96 -1.91 -21.09 -13.22
CA SER A 96 -2.85 -21.08 -14.34
C SER A 96 -2.69 -19.81 -15.18
N SER A 97 -2.76 -19.96 -16.51
CA SER A 97 -2.69 -18.82 -17.45
C SER A 97 -3.75 -17.78 -17.14
N SER A 98 -4.98 -18.22 -16.84
CA SER A 98 -6.08 -17.33 -16.45
C SER A 98 -5.77 -16.47 -15.22
N PHE A 99 -5.01 -17.00 -14.26
CA PHE A 99 -4.63 -16.25 -13.06
C PHE A 99 -3.50 -15.26 -13.36
N LEU A 100 -2.50 -15.67 -14.16
CA LEU A 100 -1.45 -14.77 -14.62
C LEU A 100 -2.02 -13.61 -15.45
N ASP A 101 -2.92 -13.92 -16.40
CA ASP A 101 -3.60 -12.92 -17.22
C ASP A 101 -4.39 -11.93 -16.36
N LEU A 102 -5.02 -12.41 -15.28
CA LEU A 102 -5.73 -11.55 -14.34
C LEU A 102 -4.77 -10.59 -13.62
N VAL A 103 -3.64 -11.09 -13.11
CA VAL A 103 -2.61 -10.28 -12.42
C VAL A 103 -2.05 -9.21 -13.36
N LEU A 104 -1.63 -9.61 -14.56
CA LEU A 104 -0.99 -8.73 -15.53
C LEU A 104 -1.96 -7.67 -16.05
N ASN A 105 -3.18 -8.08 -16.47
CA ASN A 105 -4.10 -7.19 -17.17
C ASN A 105 -5.00 -6.37 -16.24
N LYS A 106 -5.48 -6.96 -15.14
CA LYS A 106 -6.46 -6.30 -14.26
C LYS A 106 -5.80 -5.62 -13.08
N PHE A 107 -4.75 -6.19 -12.53
CA PHE A 107 -4.10 -5.66 -11.33
C PHE A 107 -2.82 -4.86 -11.61
N GLY A 108 -2.37 -4.81 -12.87
CA GLY A 108 -1.16 -4.07 -13.26
C GLY A 108 0.08 -4.60 -12.55
N GLY A 109 0.04 -5.88 -12.16
CA GLY A 109 1.13 -6.55 -11.50
C GLY A 109 2.10 -7.14 -12.51
N ASN A 110 3.27 -7.55 -12.02
CA ASN A 110 4.24 -8.34 -12.75
C ASN A 110 4.15 -9.81 -12.32
N ALA A 111 4.65 -10.74 -13.13
CA ALA A 111 4.76 -12.13 -12.73
C ALA A 111 6.11 -12.71 -13.15
N GLN A 112 6.86 -13.23 -12.19
CA GLN A 112 8.18 -13.82 -12.43
C GLN A 112 8.43 -14.97 -11.47
N SER A 113 8.89 -16.11 -12.00
CA SER A 113 9.29 -17.24 -11.15
C SER A 113 10.63 -16.98 -10.48
N LEU A 114 10.74 -17.32 -9.19
CA LEU A 114 11.98 -17.18 -8.40
C LEU A 114 12.45 -18.53 -7.85
N ALA A 115 13.77 -18.68 -7.74
CA ALA A 115 14.40 -19.82 -7.08
C ALA A 115 14.58 -19.54 -5.58
N TYR A 116 13.58 -19.86 -4.76
CA TYR A 116 13.65 -19.66 -3.31
C TYR A 116 14.74 -20.49 -2.61
N THR A 117 15.25 -21.54 -3.26
CA THR A 117 16.44 -22.28 -2.79
C THR A 117 17.71 -21.42 -2.78
N SER A 118 17.72 -20.30 -3.51
CA SER A 118 18.74 -19.25 -3.49
C SER A 118 18.16 -17.97 -2.85
N PRO A 119 17.90 -17.94 -1.53
CA PRO A 119 17.10 -16.90 -0.89
C PRO A 119 17.70 -15.49 -1.04
N LEU A 120 19.02 -15.36 -1.05
CA LEU A 120 19.69 -14.06 -1.25
C LEU A 120 19.43 -13.47 -2.63
N GLU A 121 19.46 -14.31 -3.67
CA GLU A 121 19.19 -13.88 -5.06
C GLU A 121 17.72 -13.55 -5.26
N ALA A 122 16.82 -14.35 -4.68
CA ALA A 122 15.39 -14.08 -4.68
C ALA A 122 15.07 -12.76 -3.95
N ALA A 123 15.66 -12.52 -2.79
CA ALA A 123 15.50 -11.27 -2.03
C ALA A 123 16.04 -10.07 -2.82
N SER A 124 17.22 -10.19 -3.43
CA SER A 124 17.78 -9.15 -4.29
C SER A 124 16.86 -8.80 -5.46
N THR A 125 16.24 -9.81 -6.10
CA THR A 125 15.30 -9.60 -7.19
C THR A 125 14.05 -8.86 -6.72
N ILE A 126 13.49 -9.25 -5.57
CA ILE A 126 12.31 -8.60 -4.99
C ILE A 126 12.61 -7.14 -4.61
N ASN A 127 13.77 -6.90 -4.02
CA ASN A 127 14.19 -5.55 -3.62
C ASN A 127 14.44 -4.65 -4.83
N LEU A 128 14.99 -5.18 -5.93
CA LEU A 128 15.14 -4.43 -7.17
C LEU A 128 13.79 -4.03 -7.77
N LEU A 129 12.81 -4.96 -7.81
CA LEU A 129 11.45 -4.65 -8.24
C LEU A 129 10.81 -3.54 -7.38
N ALA A 130 10.99 -3.61 -6.05
CA ALA A 130 10.48 -2.58 -5.15
C ALA A 130 11.10 -1.20 -5.42
N GLN A 131 12.41 -1.14 -5.71
CA GLN A 131 13.11 0.09 -6.08
C GLN A 131 12.55 0.69 -7.37
N GLU A 132 12.39 -0.14 -8.40
CA GLU A 132 11.82 0.27 -9.69
C GLU A 132 10.40 0.83 -9.53
N TRP A 133 9.54 0.13 -8.77
CA TRP A 133 8.15 0.55 -8.54
C TRP A 133 8.02 1.83 -7.74
N THR A 134 9.01 2.15 -6.90
CA THR A 134 8.91 3.26 -5.94
C THR A 134 9.87 4.41 -6.23
N GLY A 135 10.66 4.32 -7.30
CA GLY A 135 11.72 5.29 -7.59
C GLY A 135 12.73 5.39 -6.46
N ASP A 136 13.25 4.25 -6.00
CA ASP A 136 14.26 4.12 -4.95
C ASP A 136 13.83 4.55 -3.53
N THR A 137 12.53 4.83 -3.33
CA THR A 137 11.98 5.16 -2.00
C THR A 137 11.97 3.93 -1.10
N VAL A 138 11.58 2.76 -1.63
CA VAL A 138 11.63 1.48 -0.92
C VAL A 138 12.81 0.68 -1.48
N ARG A 139 13.92 0.66 -0.73
CA ARG A 139 15.16 0.00 -1.16
C ARG A 139 15.27 -1.45 -0.74
N GLU A 140 14.71 -1.78 0.41
CA GLU A 140 14.74 -3.11 1.00
C GLU A 140 13.33 -3.46 1.46
N LEU A 141 12.66 -4.32 0.68
CA LEU A 141 11.32 -4.82 0.97
C LEU A 141 11.38 -6.12 1.78
N VAL A 142 12.37 -6.98 1.50
CA VAL A 142 12.59 -8.25 2.18
C VAL A 142 14.07 -8.48 2.46
N THR A 143 14.37 -9.06 3.62
CA THR A 143 15.73 -9.45 4.02
C THR A 143 15.89 -10.97 4.01
N ASP A 144 14.89 -11.68 4.56
CA ASP A 144 14.92 -13.12 4.77
C ASP A 144 13.74 -13.78 4.05
N LEU A 145 14.03 -14.80 3.25
CA LEU A 145 13.03 -15.60 2.55
C LEU A 145 13.15 -17.06 2.96
N ASP A 146 12.02 -17.69 3.22
CA ASP A 146 11.95 -19.12 3.47
C ASP A 146 12.22 -19.91 2.16
N PRO A 147 13.23 -20.79 2.12
CA PRO A 147 13.49 -21.64 0.95
C PRO A 147 12.33 -22.55 0.52
N GLN A 148 11.37 -22.80 1.41
CA GLN A 148 10.16 -23.59 1.14
C GLN A 148 9.03 -22.79 0.48
N THR A 149 9.19 -21.46 0.33
CA THR A 149 8.19 -20.58 -0.29
C THR A 149 7.74 -21.11 -1.65
N GLN A 150 6.42 -21.26 -1.82
CA GLN A 150 5.83 -21.70 -3.08
C GLN A 150 5.33 -20.52 -3.91
N LEU A 151 4.80 -19.48 -3.26
CA LEU A 151 4.25 -18.30 -3.90
C LEU A 151 4.41 -17.12 -2.96
N LEU A 152 4.93 -16.01 -3.48
CA LEU A 152 5.02 -14.74 -2.76
C LEU A 152 4.29 -13.66 -3.55
N ILE A 153 3.59 -12.77 -2.86
CA ILE A 153 3.06 -11.55 -3.44
C ILE A 153 3.79 -10.38 -2.80
N ALA A 154 4.58 -9.68 -3.61
CA ALA A 154 5.33 -8.50 -3.19
C ALA A 154 4.58 -7.27 -3.67
N THR A 155 4.37 -6.29 -2.79
CA THR A 155 3.85 -4.98 -3.19
C THR A 155 4.61 -3.85 -2.51
N ALA A 156 4.76 -2.74 -3.22
CA ALA A 156 5.38 -1.54 -2.69
C ALA A 156 4.67 -0.30 -3.27
N ALA A 157 4.64 0.76 -2.48
CA ALA A 157 4.11 2.04 -2.91
C ALA A 157 4.91 3.18 -2.29
N ALA A 158 5.10 4.25 -3.06
CA ALA A 158 5.67 5.51 -2.64
C ALA A 158 4.73 6.63 -3.06
N TYR A 159 4.47 7.50 -2.09
CA TYR A 159 3.64 8.68 -2.27
C TYR A 159 4.53 9.90 -2.27
N GLN A 160 4.43 10.70 -3.33
CA GLN A 160 5.02 12.03 -3.35
C GLN A 160 3.91 13.04 -3.64
N VAL A 161 3.60 13.85 -2.63
CA VAL A 161 2.58 14.90 -2.73
C VAL A 161 3.28 16.24 -2.76
N LYS A 162 2.89 17.09 -3.71
CA LYS A 162 3.28 18.50 -3.69
C LYS A 162 2.14 19.29 -3.08
N PHE A 163 2.42 19.97 -1.97
CA PHE A 163 1.45 20.92 -1.42
C PHE A 163 1.18 21.99 -2.46
N SER A 164 -0.11 22.22 -2.74
CA SER A 164 -0.56 23.28 -3.63
C SER A 164 -1.53 24.18 -2.85
N PRO A 165 -1.16 25.45 -2.57
CA PRO A 165 0.17 26.04 -2.81
C PRO A 165 1.25 25.41 -1.90
N SER A 166 2.53 25.58 -2.25
CA SER A 166 3.64 25.03 -1.45
C SER A 166 3.91 25.84 -0.18
N PHE A 167 4.63 25.24 0.77
CA PHE A 167 5.19 25.97 1.91
C PHE A 167 6.43 26.76 1.47
N ASN A 168 6.67 27.91 2.10
CA ASN A 168 7.92 28.64 1.91
C ASN A 168 8.98 28.04 2.85
N GLU A 169 9.99 27.40 2.28
CA GLU A 169 11.08 26.76 3.04
C GLU A 169 11.80 27.74 3.99
N SER A 170 11.91 29.03 3.60
CA SER A 170 12.55 30.07 4.43
C SER A 170 11.77 30.38 5.72
N LEU A 171 10.51 29.96 5.82
CA LEU A 171 9.69 30.10 7.02
C LEU A 171 9.72 28.85 7.91
N THR A 172 10.37 27.77 7.47
CA THR A 172 10.52 26.55 8.27
C THR A 172 11.51 26.80 9.40
N GLN A 173 11.13 26.47 10.63
CA GLN A 173 11.94 26.73 11.83
C GLN A 173 11.90 25.52 12.76
N GLU A 174 12.97 25.34 13.54
CA GLU A 174 13.04 24.29 14.56
C GLU A 174 12.07 24.59 15.70
N GLU A 175 11.09 23.69 15.90
CA GLU A 175 10.01 23.86 16.87
C GLU A 175 9.75 22.60 17.68
N ARG A 176 9.08 22.79 18.82
CA ARG A 176 8.76 21.69 19.75
C ARG A 176 7.63 20.81 19.22
N PHE A 177 7.90 19.52 19.05
CA PHE A 177 6.90 18.48 18.84
C PHE A 177 6.74 17.62 20.10
N TYR A 178 5.51 17.51 20.60
CA TYR A 178 5.18 16.79 21.82
C TYR A 178 4.81 15.35 21.49
N VAL A 179 5.79 14.44 21.58
CA VAL A 179 5.55 12.99 21.37
C VAL A 179 4.58 12.45 22.42
N ASN A 180 4.75 12.89 23.68
CA ASN A 180 3.81 12.66 24.76
C ASN A 180 3.97 13.74 25.84
N LYS A 181 3.28 13.60 26.98
CA LYS A 181 3.32 14.57 28.09
C LYS A 181 4.72 14.82 28.67
N TYR A 182 5.66 13.89 28.48
CA TYR A 182 6.99 13.92 29.10
C TYR A 182 8.12 14.00 28.08
N ARG A 183 7.85 13.71 26.80
CA ARG A 183 8.85 13.68 25.73
C ARG A 183 8.54 14.74 24.69
N VAL A 184 9.45 15.69 24.57
CA VAL A 184 9.45 16.75 23.56
C VAL A 184 10.69 16.62 22.70
N VAL A 185 10.53 16.75 21.39
CA VAL A 185 11.64 16.75 20.42
C VAL A 185 11.57 18.02 19.58
N MET A 186 12.71 18.47 19.03
CA MET A 186 12.74 19.56 18.06
C MET A 186 12.56 18.97 16.65
N VAL A 187 11.72 19.60 15.84
CA VAL A 187 11.49 19.22 14.44
C VAL A 187 11.46 20.46 13.55
N PRO A 188 11.84 20.34 12.25
CA PRO A 188 11.64 21.41 11.28
C PRO A 188 10.13 21.57 11.01
N MET A 189 9.51 22.56 11.64
CA MET A 189 8.09 22.85 11.51
C MET A 189 7.84 23.83 10.37
N MET A 190 6.99 23.46 9.43
CA MET A 190 6.59 24.31 8.32
C MET A 190 5.51 25.30 8.77
N PHE A 191 5.60 26.55 8.31
CA PHE A 191 4.64 27.61 8.64
C PHE A 191 4.00 28.20 7.40
N ARG A 192 2.69 28.46 7.49
CA ARG A 192 1.95 29.18 6.46
C ARG A 192 0.68 29.82 7.01
N ALA A 193 0.39 31.04 6.58
CA ALA A 193 -0.87 31.73 6.84
C ALA A 193 -1.67 31.83 5.54
N ASP A 194 -2.83 31.17 5.49
CA ASP A 194 -3.74 31.20 4.35
C ASP A 194 -5.16 30.80 4.77
N LYS A 195 -6.10 30.80 3.82
CA LYS A 195 -7.45 30.24 4.00
C LYS A 195 -7.42 28.73 3.80
N PHE A 196 -7.75 27.99 4.85
CA PHE A 196 -7.87 26.54 4.82
C PHE A 196 -9.32 26.13 5.09
N PHE A 197 -9.77 25.03 4.47
CA PHE A 197 -11.01 24.37 4.88
C PHE A 197 -10.75 23.67 6.20
N LEU A 198 -11.37 24.17 7.27
CA LEU A 198 -11.25 23.60 8.61
C LEU A 198 -12.65 23.38 9.16
N ALA A 199 -12.90 22.16 9.62
CA ALA A 199 -14.10 21.79 10.36
C ALA A 199 -13.69 21.19 11.70
N TYR A 200 -14.39 21.56 12.77
CA TYR A 200 -14.19 20.93 14.08
C TYR A 200 -15.26 19.88 14.31
N ASP A 201 -14.83 18.64 14.51
CA ASP A 201 -15.71 17.53 14.85
C ASP A 201 -15.71 17.31 16.37
N LEU A 202 -16.86 17.57 17.00
CA LEU A 202 -17.07 17.40 18.45
C LEU A 202 -16.97 15.94 18.91
N GLY A 203 -17.36 14.99 18.06
CA GLY A 203 -17.28 13.56 18.34
C GLY A 203 -15.86 13.02 18.31
N LEU A 204 -15.03 13.55 17.40
CA LEU A 204 -13.61 13.20 17.28
C LEU A 204 -12.68 14.06 18.16
N LYS A 205 -13.18 15.19 18.68
CA LYS A 205 -12.39 16.22 19.38
C LYS A 205 -11.16 16.64 18.56
N ALA A 206 -11.35 16.77 17.25
CA ALA A 206 -10.30 17.06 16.29
C ALA A 206 -10.79 18.10 15.28
N ALA A 207 -9.86 18.93 14.80
CA ALA A 207 -10.06 19.76 13.62
C ALA A 207 -9.55 18.99 12.39
N SER A 208 -10.32 18.97 11.32
CA SER A 208 -10.01 18.35 10.02
C SER A 208 -10.11 19.34 8.88
#